data_AF-A0A182ZZW5-F1
#
_entry.id   AF-A0A182ZZW5-F1
#
_cell.length_a   1.000
_cell.length_b   1.000
_cell.length_c   1.000
_cell.angle_alpha   90.00
_cell.angle_beta   90.00
_cell.angle_gamma   90.00
#
_symmetry.space_group_name_H-M   'P 1'
#
loop_
_entity.id
_entity.type
_entity.pdbx_description
1 polymer ?
#
loop_
_entity_poly.entity_id
_entity_poly.type
_entity_poly.pdbx_seq_one_letter_code
_entity_poly.pdbx_strand_id
1 'polypeptide(L)'
;LSCFPFSWTRFHELNRLLKGFRSHEMTVLSGHTGVGKTTFLCEYSLDLAESGVNTMWGSFEMPLRKLCRTLIHQYAGYTYVFYEFPRITIRSRRFQSKLFVHPFRINSAVSS
;
A
#
# COMPACT_ATOMS: atom_id res chain seq x y z
N LEU A 1 -19.76 16.49 9.63
CA LEU A 1 -19.45 15.05 9.50
C LEU A 1 -19.90 14.56 8.13
N SER A 2 -19.19 14.94 7.07
CA SER A 2 -19.54 14.54 5.70
C SER A 2 -18.84 13.22 5.39
N CYS A 3 -19.56 12.10 5.57
CA CYS A 3 -19.09 10.76 5.24
C CYS A 3 -19.21 10.54 3.72
N PHE A 4 -18.38 11.23 2.94
CA PHE A 4 -18.23 10.91 1.51
C PHE A 4 -17.18 9.80 1.38
N PRO A 5 -17.42 8.77 0.54
CA PRO A 5 -16.43 7.73 0.29
C PRO A 5 -15.16 8.36 -0.30
N PHE A 6 -13.99 7.92 0.17
CA PHE A 6 -12.72 8.37 -0.39
C PHE A 6 -12.62 7.86 -1.82
N SER A 7 -12.69 8.78 -2.78
CA SER A 7 -12.62 8.45 -4.20
C SER A 7 -11.16 8.30 -4.59
N TRP A 8 -10.80 7.16 -5.18
CA TRP A 8 -9.45 6.92 -5.64
C TRP A 8 -9.07 7.89 -6.76
N THR A 9 -7.84 8.37 -6.82
CA THR A 9 -7.39 9.21 -7.95
C THR A 9 -6.82 8.39 -9.09
N ARG A 10 -6.15 7.28 -8.78
CA ARG A 10 -5.46 6.44 -9.78
C ARG A 10 -6.34 5.42 -10.51
N PHE A 11 -7.49 5.02 -9.93
CA PHE A 11 -8.34 3.95 -10.49
C PHE A 11 -9.78 4.41 -10.76
N HIS A 12 -10.01 5.10 -11.88
CA HIS A 12 -11.32 5.64 -12.22
C HIS A 12 -12.41 4.56 -12.40
N GLU A 13 -12.11 3.47 -13.10
CA GLU A 13 -13.07 2.37 -13.31
C GLU A 13 -13.39 1.63 -12.01
N LEU A 14 -12.41 1.44 -11.13
CA LEU A 14 -12.63 0.81 -9.84
C LEU A 14 -13.54 1.69 -8.95
N ASN A 15 -13.36 3.01 -8.98
CA ASN A 15 -14.27 3.93 -8.31
C ASN A 15 -15.69 3.83 -8.85
N ARG A 16 -15.86 3.68 -10.17
CA ARG A 16 -17.18 3.53 -10.77
C ARG A 16 -17.89 2.28 -10.24
N LEU A 17 -17.15 1.19 -10.05
CA LEU A 17 -17.67 -0.07 -9.54
C LEU A 17 -17.94 -0.05 -8.03
N LEU A 18 -16.94 0.34 -7.22
CA LEU A 18 -17.01 0.26 -5.76
C LEU A 18 -17.56 1.53 -5.09
N LYS A 19 -17.64 2.64 -5.85
CA LYS A 19 -18.04 3.98 -5.38
C LYS A 19 -17.09 4.57 -4.32
N GLY A 20 -15.82 4.20 -4.38
CA GLY A 20 -14.76 4.64 -3.47
C GLY A 20 -14.70 3.83 -2.17
N PHE A 21 -13.70 4.12 -1.35
CA PHE A 21 -13.47 3.43 -0.08
C PHE A 21 -14.40 3.97 1.02
N ARG A 22 -15.11 3.07 1.71
CA ARG A 22 -16.04 3.40 2.81
C ARG A 22 -15.42 3.08 4.16
N SER A 23 -15.68 3.94 5.16
CA SER A 23 -15.29 3.63 6.54
C SER A 23 -15.99 2.36 7.01
N HIS A 24 -15.25 1.50 7.72
CA HIS A 24 -15.71 0.21 8.26
C HIS A 24 -16.00 -0.90 7.23
N GLU A 25 -15.63 -0.73 5.96
CA GLU A 25 -15.70 -1.80 4.97
C GLU A 25 -14.47 -2.73 5.06
N MET A 26 -14.68 -4.02 4.78
CA MET A 26 -13.62 -5.01 4.60
C MET A 26 -13.59 -5.48 3.15
N THR A 27 -12.55 -5.08 2.41
CA THR A 27 -12.32 -5.53 1.03
C THR A 27 -11.32 -6.68 1.02
N VAL A 28 -11.69 -7.80 0.40
CA VAL A 28 -10.82 -8.98 0.26
C VAL A 28 -10.41 -9.16 -1.20
N LEU A 29 -9.10 -9.19 -1.46
CA LEU A 29 -8.55 -9.45 -2.79
C LEU A 29 -7.94 -10.85 -2.84
N SER A 30 -8.53 -11.74 -3.63
CA SER A 30 -8.09 -13.13 -3.79
C SER A 30 -7.78 -13.47 -5.25
N GLY A 31 -7.06 -14.56 -5.48
CA GLY A 31 -6.63 -15.03 -6.81
C GLY A 31 -5.28 -15.73 -6.77
N HIS A 32 -4.86 -16.33 -7.88
CA HIS A 32 -3.61 -17.09 -8.00
C HIS A 32 -2.36 -16.23 -7.74
N THR A 33 -1.24 -16.85 -7.36
CA THR A 33 0.05 -16.15 -7.22
C THR A 33 0.52 -15.62 -8.57
N GLY A 34 1.23 -14.50 -8.59
CA GLY A 34 1.77 -13.91 -9.82
C GLY A 34 0.81 -13.02 -10.62
N VAL A 35 -0.49 -12.99 -10.31
CA VAL A 35 -1.46 -12.10 -11.01
C VAL A 35 -1.36 -10.62 -10.61
N GLY A 36 -0.41 -10.25 -9.75
CA GLY A 36 -0.18 -8.86 -9.37
C GLY A 36 -1.04 -8.30 -8.24
N LYS A 37 -1.74 -9.15 -7.45
CA LYS A 37 -2.57 -8.70 -6.31
C LYS A 37 -1.82 -7.77 -5.35
N THR A 38 -0.61 -8.16 -4.95
CA THR A 38 0.21 -7.38 -4.03
C THR A 38 0.66 -6.06 -4.65
N THR A 39 0.99 -6.07 -5.95
CA THR A 39 1.34 -4.86 -6.71
C THR A 39 0.16 -3.90 -6.78
N PHE A 40 -1.04 -4.41 -7.06
CA PHE A 40 -2.27 -3.63 -7.05
C PHE A 40 -2.57 -3.05 -5.66
N LEU A 41 -2.46 -3.86 -4.58
CA LEU A 41 -2.66 -3.39 -3.22
C LEU A 41 -1.68 -2.28 -2.83
N CYS A 42 -0.42 -2.35 -3.30
CA CYS A 42 0.58 -1.31 -3.07
C CYS A 42 0.15 0.01 -3.70
N GLU A 43 -0.27 -0.01 -4.97
CA GLU A 43 -0.76 1.17 -5.70
C GLU A 43 -2.02 1.75 -5.02
N TYR A 44 -2.95 0.87 -4.66
CA TYR A 44 -4.18 1.20 -3.95
C TYR A 44 -3.91 1.89 -2.59
N SER A 45 -2.93 1.37 -1.85
CA SER A 45 -2.53 1.92 -0.55
C SER A 45 -1.88 3.30 -0.68
N LEU A 46 -1.10 3.53 -1.74
CA LEU A 46 -0.50 4.84 -2.02
C LEU A 46 -1.59 5.88 -2.26
N ASP A 47 -2.59 5.54 -3.06
CA ASP A 47 -3.67 6.43 -3.42
C ASP A 47 -4.55 6.79 -2.20
N LEU A 48 -4.81 5.83 -1.31
CA LEU A 48 -5.47 6.08 -0.01
C LEU A 48 -4.64 7.00 0.89
N ALA A 49 -3.33 6.75 1.00
CA ALA A 49 -2.43 7.57 1.83
C ALA A 49 -2.30 9.01 1.28
N GLU A 50 -2.27 9.18 -0.04
CA GLU A 50 -2.29 10.50 -0.71
C GLU A 50 -3.62 11.23 -0.45
N SER A 51 -4.73 10.50 -0.47
CA SER A 51 -6.07 11.01 -0.16
C SER A 51 -6.27 11.36 1.33
N GLY A 52 -5.28 11.07 2.18
CA GLY A 52 -5.31 11.40 3.60
C GLY A 52 -5.84 10.32 4.53
N VAL A 53 -6.03 9.10 4.02
CA VAL A 53 -6.42 7.94 4.83
C VAL A 53 -5.18 7.30 5.44
N ASN A 54 -5.17 7.18 6.78
CA ASN A 54 -4.11 6.46 7.47
C ASN A 54 -4.15 4.99 7.04
N THR A 55 -3.07 4.54 6.38
CA THR A 55 -2.99 3.22 5.77
C THR A 55 -1.87 2.42 6.43
N MET A 56 -2.15 1.18 6.81
CA MET A 56 -1.19 0.30 7.48
C MET A 56 -0.97 -0.97 6.67
N TRP A 57 0.29 -1.40 6.57
CA TRP A 57 0.66 -2.67 5.95
C TRP A 57 1.10 -3.71 6.97
N GLY A 58 0.43 -4.86 6.95
CA GLY A 58 0.90 -6.11 7.54
C GLY A 58 1.14 -7.14 6.44
N SER A 59 2.40 -7.47 6.17
CA SER A 59 2.75 -8.47 5.14
C SER A 59 3.37 -9.71 5.78
N PHE A 60 2.80 -10.87 5.48
CA PHE A 60 3.26 -12.18 5.97
C PHE A 60 3.99 -12.98 4.88
N GLU A 61 3.56 -12.82 3.62
CA GLU A 61 4.14 -13.53 2.48
C GLU A 61 5.36 -12.79 1.90
N MET A 62 5.30 -11.46 1.82
CA MET A 62 6.32 -10.65 1.17
C MET A 62 7.21 -9.92 2.19
N PRO A 63 8.56 -10.03 2.10
CA PRO A 63 9.47 -9.31 2.98
C PRO A 63 9.28 -7.79 2.91
N LEU A 64 9.35 -7.12 4.06
CA LEU A 64 9.16 -5.66 4.19
C LEU A 64 10.04 -4.85 3.22
N ARG A 65 11.29 -5.27 3.03
CA ARG A 65 12.23 -4.62 2.10
C ARG A 65 11.72 -4.64 0.65
N LYS A 66 11.12 -5.76 0.21
CA LYS A 66 10.53 -5.87 -1.12
C LYS A 66 9.28 -4.99 -1.22
N LEU A 67 8.42 -5.01 -0.21
CA LEU A 67 7.23 -4.18 -0.14
C LEU A 67 7.54 -2.68 -0.23
N CYS A 68 8.44 -2.18 0.63
CA CYS A 68 8.83 -0.77 0.61
C CYS A 68 9.44 -0.36 -0.73
N ARG A 69 10.23 -1.24 -1.35
CA ARG A 69 10.78 -0.99 -2.69
C ARG A 69 9.69 -0.86 -3.74
N THR A 70 8.70 -1.76 -3.74
CA THR A 70 7.56 -1.68 -4.67
C THR A 70 6.76 -0.40 -4.47
N LEU A 71 6.44 -0.05 -3.22
CA LEU A 71 5.72 1.18 -2.89
C LEU A 71 6.47 2.44 -3.35
N ILE A 72 7.78 2.52 -3.09
CA ILE A 72 8.61 3.67 -3.52
C ILE A 72 8.67 3.74 -5.05
N HIS A 73 8.83 2.60 -5.72
CA HIS A 73 8.87 2.52 -7.17
C HIS A 73 7.57 3.01 -7.81
N GLN A 74 6.43 2.53 -7.30
CA GLN A 74 5.10 2.95 -7.74
C GLN A 74 4.81 4.42 -7.41
N TYR A 75 5.27 4.91 -6.26
CA TYR A 75 5.14 6.31 -5.89
C TYR A 75 5.94 7.23 -6.81
N ALA A 76 7.16 6.82 -7.19
CA ALA A 76 8.03 7.61 -8.04
C ALA A 76 7.58 7.64 -9.51
N GLY A 77 6.81 6.66 -9.98
CA GLY A 77 6.30 6.59 -11.35
C GLY A 77 7.35 6.29 -12.42
N TYR A 78 8.57 5.89 -12.03
CA TYR A 78 9.65 5.52 -12.96
C TYR A 78 10.14 4.09 -12.70
N THR A 79 10.47 3.38 -13.78
CA THR A 79 11.18 2.10 -13.71
C THR A 79 12.63 2.34 -13.32
N TYR A 80 12.94 2.36 -12.02
CA TYR A 80 14.34 2.39 -11.59
C TYR A 80 14.96 1.02 -11.86
N VAL A 81 15.77 0.94 -12.92
CA VAL A 81 16.68 -0.17 -13.11
C VAL A 81 17.61 -0.22 -11.91
N PHE A 82 17.73 -1.42 -11.34
CA PHE A 82 18.53 -1.73 -10.15
C PHE A 82 19.87 -0.99 -10.16
N TYR A 83 20.16 -0.21 -9.12
CA TYR A 83 21.37 -0.23 -8.29
C TYR A 83 21.32 0.96 -7.32
N GLU A 84 21.80 0.73 -6.10
CA GLU A 84 22.07 1.74 -5.05
C GLU A 84 20.85 2.34 -4.31
N PHE A 85 20.87 2.13 -2.99
CA PHE A 85 19.98 2.74 -2.00
C PHE A 85 20.67 3.99 -1.41
N PRO A 86 20.78 5.13 -2.12
CA PRO A 86 20.89 6.38 -1.38
C PRO A 86 19.96 7.49 -1.88
N ARG A 87 19.26 8.09 -0.91
CA ARG A 87 18.61 9.42 -0.95
C ARG A 87 17.31 9.56 -1.76
N ILE A 88 16.33 8.70 -1.53
CA ILE A 88 14.91 9.09 -1.72
C ILE A 88 14.41 9.72 -0.41
N THR A 89 14.91 10.92 -0.08
CA THR A 89 14.62 11.60 1.20
C THR A 89 13.67 12.80 1.04
N ILE A 90 13.46 13.29 -0.17
CA ILE A 90 12.87 14.64 -0.37
C ILE A 90 11.33 14.61 -0.49
N ARG A 91 10.71 13.47 -0.87
CA ARG A 91 9.23 13.26 -0.81
C ARG A 91 8.77 12.29 0.28
N SER A 92 9.70 11.58 0.92
CA SER A 92 9.38 10.49 1.86
C SER A 92 8.81 10.94 3.21
N ARG A 93 8.96 12.22 3.60
CA ARG A 93 8.39 12.75 4.84
C ARG A 93 6.84 12.77 4.85
N ARG A 94 6.20 13.09 3.71
CA ARG A 94 4.73 13.01 3.59
C ARG A 94 4.24 11.56 3.54
N PHE A 95 5.00 10.68 2.90
CA PHE A 95 4.73 9.25 2.83
C PHE A 95 4.76 8.58 4.22
N GLN A 96 5.79 8.84 5.03
CA GLN A 96 5.91 8.26 6.38
C GLN A 96 4.85 8.73 7.37
N SER A 97 4.28 9.93 7.19
CA SER A 97 3.24 10.43 8.11
C SER A 97 1.89 9.70 8.02
N LYS A 98 1.63 8.99 6.91
CA LYS A 98 0.29 8.43 6.61
C LYS A 98 0.31 6.95 6.21
N LEU A 99 1.42 6.45 5.65
CA LEU A 99 1.59 5.03 5.34
C LEU A 99 2.55 4.38 6.34
N PHE A 100 1.98 3.58 7.23
CA PHE A 100 2.74 2.86 8.26
C PHE A 100 3.03 1.45 7.78
N VAL A 101 4.31 1.14 7.61
CA VAL A 101 4.79 -0.16 7.17
C VAL A 101 5.58 -0.78 8.32
N HIS A 102 4.91 -1.58 9.15
CA HIS A 102 5.50 -2.16 10.35
C HIS A 102 5.95 -3.61 10.11
N PRO A 103 7.12 -4.01 10.63
CA PRO A 103 7.47 -5.42 10.71
C PRO A 103 6.51 -6.10 11.69
N PHE A 104 5.57 -6.88 11.19
CA PHE A 104 4.73 -7.72 12.04
C PHE A 104 5.49 -9.00 12.33
N ARG A 105 6.10 -9.08 13.52
CA ARG A 105 6.70 -10.33 14.01
C ARG A 105 5.57 -11.11 14.67
N ILE A 106 5.04 -12.12 13.99
CA ILE A 106 4.30 -13.18 14.71
C ILE A 106 5.34 -13.81 15.62
N ASN A 107 5.30 -13.50 16.92
CA ASN A 107 5.99 -14.33 17.90
C ASN A 107 5.31 -15.69 17.80
N SER A 108 5.97 -16.64 17.15
CA SER A 108 5.69 -18.04 17.35
C SER A 108 6.07 -18.38 18.79
N ALA A 109 5.20 -18.01 19.73
CA ALA A 109 5.13 -18.65 21.03
C ALA A 109 4.42 -19.99 20.83
N VAL A 110 5.10 -20.90 20.15
CA VAL A 110 4.92 -22.35 20.33
C VAL A 110 6.33 -22.85 20.61
N SER A 111 6.69 -22.78 21.89
CA SER A 111 7.75 -23.61 22.44
C SER A 111 7.03 -24.72 23.20
N SER A 112 7.35 -25.94 22.76
CA SER A 112 7.14 -27.29 23.30
C SER A 112 6.55 -27.45 24.69
#